data_AF-A0A432UW25-F1
#
_entry.id   AF-A0A432UW25-F1
#
_cell.length_a   1.000
_cell.length_b   1.000
_cell.length_c   1.000
_cell.angle_alpha   90.00
_cell.angle_beta   90.00
_cell.angle_gamma   90.00
#
_symmetry.space_group_name_H-M   'P 1'
#
loop_
_entity.id
_entity.type
_entity.pdbx_description
1 polymer ?
#
loop_
_entity_poly.entity_id
_entity_poly.type
_entity_poly.pdbx_seq_one_letter_code
_entity_poly.pdbx_strand_id
1 'polypeptide(L)'
;MAELLQPTLRHPQPSYSFAKRHGVVVGEDKEGRLTVLYKPPLNTEAVAELRRFLGSSIHLTATEEELFDLNLAHLYNQDSSDAMAMVQDIGEDMDLNEIAESLGEPQDLLESEDDAPIIRLINAILTQAIKEAASDIHFEPYENRLA
;
A
#
# COMPACT_ATOMS: atom_id res chain seq x y z
N MET A 1 -26.51 4.26 -8.34
CA MET A 1 -25.29 5.09 -8.29
C MET A 1 -24.26 4.24 -7.58
N ALA A 2 -23.15 3.93 -8.21
CA ALA A 2 -22.13 3.11 -7.59
C ALA A 2 -21.24 4.02 -6.72
N GLU A 3 -20.97 3.60 -5.49
CA GLU A 3 -20.50 4.46 -4.40
C GLU A 3 -19.11 4.03 -3.92
N LEU A 4 -18.45 4.89 -3.16
CA LEU A 4 -17.18 4.57 -2.51
C LEU A 4 -17.40 3.58 -1.38
N LEU A 5 -16.62 2.51 -1.37
CA LEU A 5 -16.51 1.60 -0.24
C LEU A 5 -15.71 2.26 0.89
N GLN A 6 -16.04 1.88 2.12
CA GLN A 6 -15.28 2.26 3.30
C GLN A 6 -14.16 1.23 3.54
N PRO A 7 -13.02 1.64 4.14
CA PRO A 7 -12.00 0.68 4.57
C PRO A 7 -12.57 -0.28 5.61
N THR A 8 -12.19 -1.55 5.51
CA THR A 8 -12.53 -2.56 6.52
C THR A 8 -11.44 -2.61 7.59
N LEU A 9 -11.84 -2.57 8.86
CA LEU A 9 -10.94 -2.73 10.01
C LEU A 9 -10.91 -4.18 10.53
N ARG A 10 -11.81 -5.03 10.03
CA ARG A 10 -12.03 -6.40 10.53
C ARG A 10 -11.37 -7.46 9.66
N HIS A 11 -11.04 -7.11 8.42
CA HIS A 11 -10.48 -8.02 7.44
C HIS A 11 -9.16 -7.47 6.89
N PRO A 12 -8.19 -8.34 6.58
CA PRO A 12 -6.96 -7.90 5.95
C PRO A 12 -7.25 -7.35 4.54
N GLN A 13 -6.54 -6.28 4.15
CA GLN A 13 -6.56 -5.79 2.77
C GLN A 13 -5.59 -6.62 1.91
N PRO A 14 -5.97 -7.01 0.68
CA PRO A 14 -5.00 -7.56 -0.26
C PRO A 14 -3.99 -6.47 -0.66
N SER A 15 -2.84 -6.84 -1.23
CA SER A 15 -1.87 -5.83 -1.68
C SER A 15 -2.40 -5.01 -2.86
N TYR A 16 -1.90 -3.78 -2.99
CA TYR A 16 -2.27 -2.89 -4.12
C TYR A 16 -2.02 -3.55 -5.47
N SER A 17 -0.89 -4.26 -5.59
CA SER A 17 -0.49 -4.95 -6.82
C SER A 17 -1.47 -6.07 -7.17
N PHE A 18 -1.93 -6.84 -6.18
CA PHE A 18 -2.97 -7.86 -6.37
C PHE A 18 -4.29 -7.23 -6.81
N ALA A 19 -4.76 -6.22 -6.07
CA ALA A 19 -6.02 -5.52 -6.35
C ALA A 19 -6.05 -4.95 -7.78
N LYS A 20 -4.98 -4.25 -8.18
CA LYS A 20 -4.84 -3.65 -9.51
C LYS A 20 -4.72 -4.70 -10.62
N ARG A 21 -3.90 -5.73 -10.43
CA ARG A 21 -3.65 -6.79 -11.43
C ARG A 21 -4.92 -7.58 -11.72
N HIS A 22 -5.68 -7.91 -10.69
CA HIS A 22 -6.87 -8.76 -10.80
C HIS A 22 -8.17 -7.97 -10.96
N GLY A 23 -8.10 -6.64 -10.92
CA GLY A 23 -9.26 -5.76 -11.10
C GLY A 23 -10.30 -5.92 -10.00
N VAL A 24 -9.85 -6.09 -8.76
CA VAL A 24 -10.69 -6.32 -7.57
C VAL A 24 -10.29 -5.37 -6.45
N VAL A 25 -11.27 -4.84 -5.71
CA VAL A 25 -11.05 -3.95 -4.56
C VAL A 25 -11.94 -4.38 -3.41
N VAL A 26 -11.44 -4.36 -2.18
CA VAL A 26 -12.15 -4.86 -1.00
C VAL A 26 -12.44 -3.72 -0.03
N GLY A 27 -13.68 -3.62 0.42
CA GLY A 27 -14.08 -2.66 1.45
C GLY A 27 -15.46 -3.00 2.03
N GLU A 28 -16.00 -2.11 2.83
CA GLU A 28 -17.33 -2.23 3.42
C GLU A 28 -18.31 -1.31 2.69
N ASP A 29 -19.52 -1.83 2.41
CA ASP A 29 -20.62 -0.99 1.95
C ASP A 29 -21.20 -0.16 3.11
N LYS A 30 -22.17 0.72 2.81
CA LYS A 30 -22.86 1.54 3.84
C LYS A 30 -23.60 0.72 4.90
N GLU A 31 -23.89 -0.55 4.61
CA GLU A 31 -24.56 -1.48 5.54
C GLU A 31 -23.52 -2.26 6.38
N GLY A 32 -22.21 -1.97 6.21
CA GLY A 32 -21.12 -2.65 6.90
C GLY A 32 -20.84 -4.06 6.37
N ARG A 33 -21.31 -4.40 5.16
CA ARG A 33 -21.05 -5.71 4.55
C ARG A 33 -19.76 -5.67 3.76
N LEU A 34 -18.93 -6.69 3.97
CA LEU A 34 -17.71 -6.91 3.20
C LEU A 34 -18.05 -7.10 1.71
N THR A 35 -17.66 -6.11 0.91
CA THR A 35 -17.97 -5.99 -0.50
C THR A 35 -16.70 -5.93 -1.32
N VAL A 36 -16.71 -6.66 -2.43
CA VAL A 36 -15.63 -6.66 -3.42
C VAL A 36 -16.17 -6.08 -4.71
N LEU A 37 -15.64 -4.91 -5.09
CA LEU A 37 -15.88 -4.36 -6.42
C LEU A 37 -14.96 -5.08 -7.41
N TYR A 38 -15.49 -5.40 -8.58
CA TYR A 38 -14.69 -6.01 -9.65
C TYR A 38 -14.94 -5.36 -11.01
N LYS A 39 -13.91 -5.29 -11.83
CA LYS A 39 -14.03 -4.92 -13.25
C LYS A 39 -14.50 -6.13 -14.08
N PRO A 40 -15.58 -6.04 -14.87
CA PRO A 40 -15.95 -7.10 -15.79
C PRO A 40 -14.88 -7.29 -16.90
N PRO A 41 -14.57 -8.53 -17.32
CA PRO A 41 -15.11 -9.80 -16.83
C PRO A 41 -14.53 -10.22 -15.47
N LEU A 42 -15.35 -10.87 -14.64
CA LEU A 42 -14.95 -11.34 -13.32
C LEU A 42 -13.84 -12.39 -13.41
N ASN A 43 -12.70 -12.14 -12.76
CA ASN A 43 -11.67 -13.15 -12.56
C ASN A 43 -12.07 -14.09 -11.40
N THR A 44 -12.59 -15.28 -11.73
CA THR A 44 -13.09 -16.24 -10.74
C THR A 44 -12.00 -16.82 -9.85
N GLU A 45 -10.76 -16.96 -10.34
CA GLU A 45 -9.63 -17.45 -9.56
C GLU A 45 -9.23 -16.43 -8.49
N ALA A 46 -9.11 -15.16 -8.88
CA ALA A 46 -8.80 -14.07 -7.95
C ALA A 46 -9.86 -13.92 -6.87
N VAL A 47 -11.14 -14.09 -7.22
CA VAL A 47 -12.24 -14.06 -6.24
C VAL A 47 -12.17 -15.24 -5.27
N ALA A 48 -11.82 -16.44 -5.75
CA ALA A 48 -11.66 -17.60 -4.90
C ALA A 48 -10.49 -17.41 -3.92
N GLU A 49 -9.39 -16.83 -4.38
CA GLU A 49 -8.25 -16.47 -3.55
C GLU A 49 -8.59 -15.39 -2.53
N LEU A 50 -9.30 -14.34 -2.92
CA LEU A 50 -9.80 -13.32 -1.99
C LEU A 50 -10.70 -13.90 -0.91
N ARG A 51 -11.62 -14.81 -1.26
CA ARG A 51 -12.45 -15.50 -0.27
C ARG A 51 -11.62 -16.30 0.73
N ARG A 52 -10.58 -16.99 0.25
CA ARG A 52 -9.65 -17.75 1.10
C ARG A 52 -8.87 -16.81 2.03
N PHE A 53 -8.41 -15.68 1.50
CA PHE A 53 -7.65 -14.66 2.23
C PHE A 53 -8.48 -13.95 3.30
N LEU A 54 -9.71 -13.54 2.97
CA LEU A 54 -10.60 -12.79 3.86
C LEU A 54 -11.33 -13.67 4.89
N GLY A 55 -11.39 -14.98 4.65
CA GLY A 55 -12.02 -15.97 5.54
C GLY A 55 -13.51 -15.75 5.79
N SER A 56 -14.19 -14.94 4.96
CA SER A 56 -15.55 -14.45 5.21
C SER A 56 -16.38 -14.44 3.93
N SER A 57 -17.71 -14.38 4.07
CA SER A 57 -18.61 -14.16 2.94
C SER A 57 -18.41 -12.77 2.35
N ILE A 58 -18.13 -12.72 1.05
CA ILE A 58 -18.00 -11.46 0.30
C ILE A 58 -19.21 -11.22 -0.59
N HIS A 59 -19.66 -9.97 -0.66
CA HIS A 59 -20.60 -9.50 -1.66
C HIS A 59 -19.84 -9.05 -2.92
N LEU A 60 -20.21 -9.52 -4.10
CA LEU A 60 -19.56 -9.14 -5.36
C LEU A 60 -20.40 -8.10 -6.08
N THR A 61 -19.78 -7.01 -6.49
CA THR A 61 -20.46 -5.95 -7.24
C THR A 61 -19.62 -5.53 -8.45
N ALA A 62 -20.22 -5.58 -9.64
CA ALA A 62 -19.56 -5.09 -10.84
C ALA A 62 -19.41 -3.57 -10.78
N THR A 63 -18.28 -3.05 -11.24
CA THR A 63 -18.03 -1.62 -11.34
C THR A 63 -17.44 -1.24 -12.70
N GLU A 64 -17.68 -0.01 -13.11
CA GLU A 64 -16.99 0.63 -14.22
C GLU A 64 -15.56 1.02 -13.82
N GLU A 65 -14.69 1.20 -14.81
CA GLU A 65 -13.26 1.47 -14.63
C GLU A 65 -13.00 2.74 -13.81
N GLU A 66 -13.69 3.84 -14.10
CA GLU A 66 -13.51 5.12 -13.41
C GLU A 66 -13.76 5.00 -11.90
N LEU A 67 -14.81 4.28 -11.52
CA LEU A 67 -15.17 4.10 -10.11
C LEU A 67 -14.27 3.06 -9.42
N PHE A 68 -13.78 2.07 -10.17
CA PHE A 68 -12.78 1.13 -9.66
C PHE A 68 -11.50 1.87 -9.25
N ASP A 69 -10.97 2.70 -10.15
CA ASP A 69 -9.73 3.45 -9.90
C ASP A 69 -9.89 4.43 -8.73
N LEU A 70 -11.08 5.05 -8.62
CA LEU A 70 -11.40 5.93 -7.49
C LEU A 70 -11.41 5.18 -6.15
N ASN A 71 -12.03 3.99 -6.09
CA ASN A 71 -12.04 3.16 -4.88
C ASN A 71 -10.65 2.61 -4.55
N LEU A 72 -9.89 2.21 -5.57
CA LEU A 72 -8.52 1.73 -5.40
C LEU A 72 -7.62 2.82 -4.81
N ALA A 73 -7.70 4.04 -5.34
CA ALA A 73 -6.97 5.17 -4.76
C ALA A 73 -7.45 5.50 -3.34
N HIS A 74 -8.77 5.50 -3.11
CA HIS A 74 -9.36 5.85 -1.81
C HIS A 74 -8.92 4.90 -0.69
N LEU A 75 -8.95 3.58 -0.94
CA LEU A 75 -8.71 2.55 0.06
C LEU A 75 -7.21 2.35 0.36
N TYR A 76 -6.34 2.49 -0.65
CA TYR A 76 -4.91 2.22 -0.50
C TYR A 76 -4.07 3.46 -0.17
N ASN A 77 -4.61 4.66 -0.34
CA ASN A 77 -3.90 5.88 0.08
C ASN A 77 -3.99 6.14 1.59
N GLN A 78 -4.88 5.47 2.34
CA GLN A 78 -5.02 5.69 3.78
C GLN A 78 -3.93 5.00 4.61
N ASP A 79 -3.31 3.91 4.14
CA ASP A 79 -2.16 3.28 4.83
C ASP A 79 -0.93 4.21 4.88
N SER A 80 -0.86 5.19 3.97
CA SER A 80 0.16 6.24 4.04
C SER A 80 -0.07 7.21 5.21
N SER A 81 -1.30 7.31 5.73
CA SER A 81 -1.65 8.19 6.84
C SER A 81 -1.36 7.58 8.22
N ASP A 82 -1.46 6.26 8.38
CA ASP A 82 -1.08 5.58 9.63
C ASP A 82 0.45 5.49 9.79
N ALA A 83 1.19 5.34 8.68
CA ALA A 83 2.64 5.50 8.68
C ALA A 83 3.04 6.96 9.03
N MET A 84 2.28 7.95 8.57
CA MET A 84 2.54 9.36 8.86
C MET A 84 2.17 9.74 10.31
N ALA A 85 1.14 9.11 10.88
CA ALA A 85 0.77 9.26 12.30
C ALA A 85 1.79 8.60 13.24
N MET A 86 2.34 7.42 12.90
CA MET A 86 3.44 6.81 13.65
C MET A 86 4.73 7.65 13.57
N VAL A 87 5.01 8.30 12.43
CA VAL A 87 6.15 9.23 12.28
C VAL A 87 5.94 10.53 13.06
N GLN A 88 4.70 10.98 13.25
CA GLN A 88 4.40 12.16 14.08
C GLN A 88 4.52 11.88 15.59
N ASP A 89 4.25 10.67 16.05
CA ASP A 89 4.38 10.28 17.48
C ASP A 89 5.84 9.93 17.85
N ILE A 90 6.68 9.61 16.86
CA ILE A 90 8.14 9.37 16.98
C ILE A 90 8.93 10.67 16.68
N GLY A 91 8.26 11.82 16.59
CA GLY A 91 8.82 13.06 16.07
C GLY A 91 9.57 13.96 17.06
N GLU A 92 9.62 13.65 18.35
CA GLU A 92 10.21 14.59 19.33
C GLU A 92 11.65 14.31 19.78
N ASP A 93 12.22 13.09 19.67
CA ASP A 93 13.58 12.84 20.20
C ASP A 93 14.30 11.59 19.64
N MET A 94 14.45 11.42 18.32
CA MET A 94 15.36 10.38 17.80
C MET A 94 16.22 10.84 16.62
N ASP A 95 17.53 10.71 16.81
CA ASP A 95 18.61 11.00 15.86
C ASP A 95 18.56 10.00 14.68
N LEU A 96 18.60 10.50 13.44
CA LEU A 96 18.53 9.70 12.20
C LEU A 96 19.60 8.61 12.11
N ASN A 97 20.66 8.70 12.93
CA ASN A 97 21.72 7.71 13.05
C ASN A 97 21.26 6.42 13.76
N GLU A 98 20.31 6.47 14.69
CA GLU A 98 19.82 5.27 15.40
C GLU A 98 18.93 4.39 14.51
N ILE A 99 18.22 5.00 13.56
CA ILE A 99 17.40 4.28 12.58
C ILE A 99 18.29 3.50 11.60
N ALA A 100 19.45 4.05 11.24
CA ALA A 100 20.40 3.39 10.35
C ALA A 100 21.05 2.15 11.01
N GLU A 101 21.30 2.18 12.33
CA GLU A 101 21.84 1.03 13.08
C GLU A 101 20.78 -0.03 13.41
N SER A 102 19.49 0.34 13.48
CA SER A 102 18.36 -0.59 13.68
C SER A 102 18.02 -1.43 12.43
N LEU A 103 18.52 -1.08 11.24
CA LEU A 103 18.27 -1.77 9.97
C LEU A 103 19.24 -2.94 9.75
N GLY A 104 19.41 -3.78 10.78
CA GLY A 104 20.31 -4.93 10.80
C GLY A 104 20.30 -5.76 9.52
N GLU A 105 21.48 -6.30 9.18
CA GLU A 105 21.80 -6.93 7.90
C GLU A 105 20.69 -7.84 7.33
N PRO A 106 20.42 -7.79 6.02
CA PRO A 106 19.39 -8.61 5.39
C PRO A 106 19.85 -10.08 5.37
N GLN A 107 19.41 -10.86 6.36
CA GLN A 107 19.39 -12.31 6.21
C GLN A 107 18.22 -12.68 5.30
N ASP A 108 18.60 -12.86 4.04
CA ASP A 108 18.01 -13.72 3.03
C ASP A 108 16.78 -14.54 3.47
N LEU A 109 15.59 -14.00 3.19
CA LEU A 109 14.41 -14.82 2.94
C LEU A 109 13.57 -14.16 1.83
N LEU A 110 13.69 -14.79 0.66
CA LEU A 110 12.73 -14.78 -0.44
C LEU A 110 11.28 -14.85 0.08
N GLU A 111 10.39 -14.19 -0.66
CA GLU A 111 8.91 -14.27 -0.57
C GLU A 111 8.23 -13.37 0.48
N SER A 112 8.36 -12.05 0.35
CA SER A 112 7.36 -11.07 0.81
C SER A 112 7.60 -9.71 0.12
N GLU A 113 7.22 -9.59 -1.16
CA GLU A 113 7.24 -8.31 -1.87
C GLU A 113 5.99 -7.48 -1.53
N ASP A 114 5.95 -6.94 -0.31
CA ASP A 114 5.13 -5.75 -0.01
C ASP A 114 6.09 -4.60 0.31
N ASP A 115 6.42 -3.88 -0.78
CA ASP A 115 7.41 -2.82 -0.92
C ASP A 115 8.85 -3.20 -0.56
N ALA A 116 9.65 -3.56 -1.57
CA ALA A 116 11.09 -3.67 -1.43
C ALA A 116 11.65 -2.37 -0.80
N PRO A 117 12.53 -2.43 0.21
CA PRO A 117 13.03 -1.25 0.94
C PRO A 117 13.54 -0.11 0.06
N ILE A 118 14.10 -0.45 -1.10
CA ILE A 118 14.60 0.50 -2.10
C ILE A 118 13.47 1.33 -2.72
N ILE A 119 12.31 0.74 -2.97
CA ILE A 119 11.14 1.44 -3.54
C ILE A 119 10.64 2.49 -2.55
N ARG A 120 10.54 2.14 -1.25
CA ARG A 120 10.16 3.09 -0.20
C ARG A 120 11.14 4.24 -0.08
N LEU A 121 12.45 3.95 -0.13
CA LEU A 121 13.50 4.96 -0.09
C LEU A 121 13.38 5.94 -1.26
N ILE A 122 13.18 5.44 -2.48
CA ILE A 122 13.01 6.30 -3.66
C ILE A 122 11.77 7.20 -3.51
N ASN A 123 10.63 6.66 -3.07
CA ASN A 123 9.40 7.42 -2.88
C ASN A 123 9.54 8.51 -1.81
N ALA A 124 10.27 8.23 -0.73
CA ALA A 124 10.57 9.22 0.31
C ALA A 124 11.42 10.37 -0.24
N ILE A 125 12.48 10.06 -1.01
CA ILE A 125 13.36 11.06 -1.62
C ILE A 125 12.57 11.95 -2.60
N LEU A 126 11.74 11.36 -3.46
CA LEU A 126 10.89 12.11 -4.40
C LEU A 126 9.90 13.02 -3.68
N THR A 127 9.27 12.52 -2.62
CA THR A 127 8.32 13.29 -1.81
C THR A 127 9.01 14.49 -1.15
N GLN A 128 10.22 14.29 -0.64
CA GLN A 128 11.00 15.37 -0.04
C GLN A 128 11.40 16.43 -1.08
N ALA A 129 11.86 16.01 -2.26
CA ALA A 129 12.21 16.94 -3.34
C ALA A 129 11.02 17.81 -3.77
N ILE A 130 9.81 17.26 -3.83
CA ILE A 130 8.59 18.03 -4.13
C ILE A 130 8.30 19.03 -3.02
N LYS A 131 8.39 18.62 -1.74
CA LYS A 131 8.17 19.52 -0.60
C LYS A 131 9.15 20.69 -0.59
N GLU A 132 10.40 20.44 -0.95
CA GLU A 132 11.47 21.45 -1.02
C GLU A 132 11.47 22.23 -2.33
N ALA A 133 10.57 21.91 -3.28
CA ALA A 133 10.57 22.45 -4.64
C ALA A 133 11.95 22.34 -5.31
N ALA A 134 12.67 21.25 -5.02
CA ALA A 134 13.96 20.97 -5.62
C ALA A 134 13.79 20.65 -7.12
N SER A 135 14.59 21.28 -7.97
CA SER A 135 14.58 21.04 -9.42
C SER A 135 15.30 19.75 -9.80
N ASP A 136 16.28 19.34 -9.00
CA ASP A 136 17.20 18.25 -9.30
C ASP A 136 17.45 17.39 -8.05
N ILE A 137 17.49 16.08 -8.25
CA ILE A 137 17.88 15.08 -7.24
C ILE A 137 19.15 14.42 -7.77
N HIS A 138 20.27 14.66 -7.11
CA HIS A 138 21.57 14.16 -7.53
C HIS A 138 22.01 12.96 -6.67
N PHE A 139 22.37 11.85 -7.32
CA PHE A 139 22.83 10.63 -6.64
C PHE A 139 24.29 10.38 -6.98
N GLU A 140 25.16 10.35 -5.97
CA GLU A 140 26.57 9.99 -6.13
C GLU A 140 26.89 8.78 -5.25
N PRO A 141 27.27 7.63 -5.83
CA PRO A 141 27.84 6.56 -5.06
C PRO A 141 29.25 6.97 -4.64
N TYR A 142 29.49 7.05 -3.34
CA TYR A 142 30.84 7.20 -2.80
C TYR A 142 31.47 5.81 -2.61
N GLU A 143 32.67 5.60 -3.15
CA GLU A 143 33.49 4.44 -2.78
C GLU A 143 33.97 4.63 -1.33
N ASN A 144 33.32 3.97 -0.36
CA ASN A 144 33.92 3.83 0.96
C ASN A 144 34.96 2.71 0.91
N ARG A 145 36.24 3.11 0.94
CA ARG A 145 37.38 2.26 1.29
C ARG A 145 37.08 1.57 2.62
N LEU A 146 36.92 0.26 2.60
CA LEU A 146 37.15 -0.60 3.75
C LEU A 146 38.63 -0.43 4.14
N ALA A 147 38.88 0.12 5.33
CA ALA A 147 40.16 0.05 6.04
C ALA A 147 39.90 -0.60 7.39
#